data_AF-A0A6V7I5C6-F1
#
_entry.id   AF-A0A6V7I5C6-F1
#
_cell.length_a   1.000
_cell.length_b   1.000
_cell.length_c   1.000
_cell.angle_alpha   90.00
_cell.angle_beta   90.00
_cell.angle_gamma   90.00
#
_symmetry.space_group_name_H-M   'P 1'
#
loop_
_entity.id
_entity.type
_entity.pdbx_description
1 polymer ?
#
loop_
_entity_poly.entity_id
_entity_poly.type
_entity_poly.pdbx_seq_one_letter_code
_entity_poly.pdbx_strand_id
1 'polypeptide(L)' 'LQSYVPTACAAFPHEITYIPERIAKLRYKKLTQFNHLPRGGHFAAFEEPKILSDDFWSFVKNLEKSSKA' A
#
# COMPACT_ATOMS: atom_id res chain seq x y z
N LEU A 1 16.96 -7.62 -7.41
CA LEU A 1 16.24 -8.55 -6.50
C LEU A 1 14.74 -8.31 -6.63
N GLN A 2 13.89 -9.35 -6.64
CA GLN A 2 12.42 -9.23 -6.68
C GLN A 2 11.83 -9.74 -5.36
N SER A 3 10.75 -9.16 -4.88
CA SER A 3 10.03 -9.60 -3.66
C SER A 3 8.80 -10.42 -4.03
N TYR A 4 8.64 -11.58 -3.38
CA TYR A 4 7.49 -12.47 -3.51
C TYR A 4 6.63 -12.52 -2.25
N VAL A 5 6.93 -11.68 -1.24
CA VAL A 5 6.10 -11.53 -0.05
C VAL A 5 4.87 -10.67 -0.40
N PRO A 6 3.67 -10.99 0.11
CA PRO A 6 2.50 -10.12 -0.05
C PRO A 6 2.82 -8.69 0.37
N THR A 7 2.55 -7.74 -0.51
CA THR A 7 2.94 -6.33 -0.36
C THR A 7 1.74 -5.43 -0.63
N ALA A 8 1.60 -4.36 0.15
CA ALA A 8 0.65 -3.29 -0.08
C ALA A 8 1.38 -1.96 -0.34
N CYS A 9 0.72 -1.05 -1.08
CA CYS A 9 1.17 0.32 -1.28
C CYS A 9 0.01 1.28 -1.07
N ALA A 10 0.20 2.23 -0.15
CA ALA A 10 -0.68 3.38 0.07
C ALA A 10 -0.09 4.59 -0.67
N ALA A 11 -0.65 4.93 -1.83
CA ALA A 11 -0.16 6.00 -2.69
C ALA A 11 -0.84 7.34 -2.34
N PHE A 12 -0.18 8.13 -1.49
CA PHE A 12 -0.63 9.46 -1.12
C PHE A 12 -0.35 10.49 -2.24
N PRO A 13 -1.24 11.46 -2.46
CA PRO A 13 -1.16 12.36 -3.62
C PRO A 13 0.00 13.37 -3.55
N HIS A 14 0.51 13.68 -2.36
CA HIS A 14 1.60 14.63 -2.15
C HIS A 14 2.90 13.97 -1.62
N GLU A 15 3.10 12.69 -1.89
CA GLU A 15 4.40 12.04 -1.68
C GLU A 15 5.47 12.64 -2.60
N ILE A 16 6.73 12.66 -2.16
CA ILE A 16 7.86 13.25 -2.89
C ILE A 16 8.04 12.58 -4.26
N THR A 17 7.77 11.27 -4.34
CA THR A 17 7.93 10.48 -5.56
C THR A 17 6.72 9.59 -5.81
N TYR A 18 6.20 9.63 -7.03
CA TYR A 18 5.15 8.72 -7.48
C TYR A 18 5.73 7.57 -8.29
N ILE A 19 5.35 6.34 -7.93
CA ILE A 19 5.69 5.13 -8.68
C ILE A 19 4.38 4.51 -9.19
N PRO A 20 4.16 4.46 -10.52
CA PRO A 20 2.98 3.80 -11.07
C PRO A 20 2.92 2.32 -10.67
N GLU A 21 1.72 1.79 -10.43
CA GLU A 21 1.51 0.41 -10.00
C GLU A 21 2.19 -0.62 -10.93
N ARG A 22 2.15 -0.37 -12.26
CA ARG A 22 2.81 -1.22 -13.26
C ARG A 22 4.32 -1.35 -13.02
N ILE A 23 4.96 -0.26 -12.60
CA ILE A 23 6.40 -0.22 -12.30
C ILE A 23 6.66 -0.87 -10.94
N ALA A 24 5.82 -0.61 -9.93
CA ALA A 24 5.91 -1.27 -8.62
C ALA A 24 5.86 -2.81 -8.75
N LYS A 25 4.97 -3.34 -9.62
CA LYS A 25 4.86 -4.77 -9.94
C LYS A 25 6.12 -5.39 -10.57
N LEU A 26 7.06 -4.59 -11.09
CA LEU A 26 8.34 -5.12 -11.55
C LEU A 26 9.19 -5.64 -10.38
N ARG A 27 9.14 -4.96 -9.23
CA ARG A 27 9.88 -5.34 -8.02
C ARG A 27 9.06 -6.19 -7.05
N TYR A 28 7.78 -5.89 -6.85
CA TYR A 28 6.89 -6.59 -5.92
C TYR A 28 5.94 -7.52 -6.70
N LYS A 29 6.32 -8.80 -6.82
CA LYS A 29 5.57 -9.78 -7.62
C LYS A 29 4.25 -10.20 -7.00
N LYS A 30 4.11 -10.07 -5.68
CA LYS A 30 2.85 -10.24 -4.94
C LYS A 30 2.36 -8.91 -4.37
N LEU A 31 2.22 -7.89 -5.23
CA LEU A 31 1.55 -6.65 -4.87
C LEU A 31 0.03 -6.89 -4.82
N THR A 32 -0.51 -7.03 -3.61
CA THR A 32 -1.91 -7.42 -3.36
C THR A 32 -2.85 -6.23 -3.16
N GLN A 33 -2.30 -5.06 -2.82
CA GLN A 33 -3.05 -3.83 -2.62
C GLN A 33 -2.23 -2.65 -3.15
N PHE A 34 -2.85 -1.78 -3.94
CA PHE A 34 -2.28 -0.52 -4.39
C PHE A 34 -3.40 0.51 -4.46
N ASN A 35 -3.47 1.38 -3.46
CA ASN A 35 -4.58 2.30 -3.30
C ASN A 35 -4.09 3.74 -3.46
N HIS A 36 -4.74 4.50 -4.36
CA HIS A 36 -4.58 5.95 -4.44
C HIS A 36 -5.45 6.61 -3.38
N LEU A 37 -4.80 7.30 -2.44
CA LEU A 37 -5.48 7.90 -1.31
C LEU A 37 -5.89 9.35 -1.62
N PRO A 38 -6.96 9.87 -0.99
CA PRO A 38 -7.57 11.13 -1.44
C PRO A 38 -6.81 12.39 -1.01
N ARG A 39 -5.96 12.32 0.03
CA ARG A 39 -5.20 13.46 0.59
C ARG A 39 -4.05 12.97 1.48
N GLY A 40 -3.14 13.88 1.83
CA GLY A 40 -1.91 13.62 2.60
C GLY A 40 -0.66 13.48 1.72
N GLY A 41 0.50 13.38 2.35
CA GLY A 41 1.79 13.25 1.65
C GLY A 41 2.81 12.42 2.41
N HIS A 42 4.05 12.90 2.43
CA HIS A 42 5.24 12.19 2.93
C HIS A 42 5.09 11.74 4.39
N PHE A 43 4.42 12.52 5.24
CA PHE A 43 4.20 12.19 6.64
C PHE A 43 2.82 11.57 6.85
N ALA A 44 2.40 10.64 5.99
CA ALA A 44 1.08 9.99 5.97
C ALA A 44 0.53 9.60 7.35
N ALA A 45 1.36 8.99 8.21
CA ALA A 45 0.93 8.56 9.55
C ALA A 45 0.63 9.73 10.49
N PHE A 46 1.27 10.87 10.27
CA PHE A 46 1.10 12.08 11.07
C PHE A 46 0.01 13.00 10.47
N GLU A 47 0.00 13.17 9.15
CA GLU A 47 -0.95 14.02 8.43
C GLU A 47 -2.37 13.41 8.41
N GLU A 48 -2.48 12.11 8.09
CA GLU A 48 -3.75 11.43 7.87
C GLU A 48 -3.77 10.07 8.59
N PRO A 49 -3.64 10.05 9.94
CA PRO A 49 -3.49 8.82 10.72
C PRO A 49 -4.64 7.84 10.47
N LYS A 50 -5.87 8.34 10.36
CA LYS A 50 -7.05 7.50 10.14
C LYS A 50 -7.01 6.85 8.75
N ILE A 51 -6.74 7.63 7.70
CA ILE A 51 -6.68 7.12 6.32
C ILE A 51 -5.62 6.02 6.22
N LEU A 52 -4.42 6.26 6.73
CA LEU A 52 -3.35 5.27 6.71
C LEU A 52 -3.73 4.02 7.52
N SER A 53 -4.28 4.19 8.72
CA SER A 53 -4.65 3.06 9.57
C SER A 53 -5.75 2.20 8.96
N ASP A 54 -6.76 2.82 8.33
CA ASP A 54 -7.85 2.10 7.68
C ASP A 54 -7.34 1.29 6.48
N ASP A 55 -6.42 1.86 5.66
CA ASP A 55 -5.77 1.17 4.54
C ASP A 55 -4.91 -0.02 5.01
N PHE A 56 -4.14 0.18 6.09
CA PHE A 56 -3.32 -0.85 6.71
C PHE A 56 -4.15 -2.01 7.25
N TRP A 57 -5.20 -1.74 8.02
CA TRP A 57 -6.07 -2.78 8.58
C TRP A 57 -6.87 -3.52 7.50
N SER A 58 -7.23 -2.84 6.41
CA SER A 58 -7.80 -3.49 5.22
C SER A 58 -6.83 -4.53 4.64
N PHE A 59 -5.56 -4.17 4.47
CA PHE A 59 -4.53 -5.08 3.99
C PHE A 59 -4.34 -6.30 4.91
N VAL A 60 -4.19 -6.07 6.23
CA VAL A 60 -4.02 -7.16 7.21
C VAL A 60 -5.20 -8.14 7.17
N LYS A 61 -6.43 -7.64 7.15
CA LYS A 61 -7.64 -8.49 7.05
C LYS A 61 -7.65 -9.31 5.77
N ASN A 62 -7.22 -8.74 4.64
CA ASN A 62 -7.15 -9.46 3.37
C ASN A 62 -6.08 -10.56 3.40
N LEU A 63 -4.93 -10.30 4.04
CA LEU A 63 -3.90 -11.32 4.24
C LEU A 63 -4.38 -12.47 5.12
N GLU A 64 -5.02 -12.16 6.26
CA GLU A 64 -5.53 -13.19 7.18
C GLU A 64 -6.59 -14.09 6.51
N LYS A 65 -7.47 -13.51 5.70
CA LYS A 65 -8.45 -14.27 4.90
C LYS A 65 -7.76 -15.19 3.90
N SER A 66 -6.74 -14.70 3.21
CA SER A 66 -6.00 -15.45 2.18
C SER A 66 -5.14 -16.57 2.78
N SER A 67 -4.72 -16.44 4.04
CA SER A 67 -3.94 -17.46 4.74
C SER A 67 -4.78 -18.59 5.34
N LYS A 68 -6.09 -18.39 5.50
CA LYS A 68 -7.04 -19.37 6.04
C LYS A 68 -7.72 -20.22 4.96
N ALA A 69 -7.45 -19.91 3.69
CA ALA A 69 -7.98 -20.60 2.52
C ALA A 69 -7.01 -21.67 2.00
#